data_AF-A0A6I3JD20-F1
#
_entry.id   AF-A0A6I3JD20-F1
#
_cell.length_a   1.000
_cell.length_b   1.000
_cell.length_c   1.000
_cell.angle_alpha   90.00
_cell.angle_beta   90.00
_cell.angle_gamma   90.00
#
_symmetry.space_group_name_H-M   'P 1'
#
loop_
_entity.id
_entity.type
_entity.pdbx_description
1 polymer ?
#
loop_
_entity_poly.entity_id
_entity_poly.type
_entity_poly.pdbx_seq_one_letter_code
_entity_poly.pdbx_strand_id
1 'polypeptide(L)'
;MAGLLTTRDVALAVAPGLLSLADPSALSGRGLAAYRLGVAATTVASTVVELDDPDLHAPPAVRWAGGVAVGALLWRTMPRWERADVALHSWLTAHGVPRSRLVVATLSTAAVLALAALERRRPTDDGQPDPGPDHEPDSEQVRDPDPVVG
;
A
#
# COMPACT_ATOMS: atom_id res chain seq x y z
N MET A 1 2.23 -6.65 22.38
CA MET A 1 0.81 -6.94 22.11
C MET A 1 0.64 -7.03 20.60
N ALA A 2 0.13 -8.14 20.08
CA ALA A 2 -0.16 -8.27 18.66
C ALA A 2 -1.24 -7.24 18.29
N GLY A 3 -0.86 -6.19 17.56
CA GLY A 3 -1.82 -5.20 17.08
C GLY A 3 -2.84 -5.91 16.18
N LEU A 4 -4.11 -5.87 16.58
CA LEU A 4 -5.23 -6.39 15.79
C LEU A 4 -5.19 -5.77 14.37
N LEU A 5 -5.50 -6.57 13.35
CA LEU A 5 -5.71 -6.07 11.99
C LEU A 5 -6.77 -4.96 12.05
N THR A 6 -6.46 -3.78 11.54
CA THR A 6 -7.47 -2.71 11.52
C THR A 6 -8.51 -3.04 10.44
N THR A 7 -9.74 -2.54 10.59
CA THR A 7 -10.80 -2.72 9.58
C THR A 7 -10.36 -2.21 8.20
N ARG A 8 -9.49 -1.19 8.16
CA ARG A 8 -8.89 -0.66 6.94
C ARG A 8 -7.96 -1.68 6.28
N ASP A 9 -7.08 -2.33 7.04
CA ASP A 9 -6.16 -3.35 6.53
C ASP A 9 -6.92 -4.54 5.97
N VAL A 10 -7.95 -4.99 6.68
CA VAL A 10 -8.83 -6.07 6.23
C VAL A 10 -9.57 -5.67 4.95
N ALA A 11 -10.11 -4.44 4.88
CA ALA A 11 -10.80 -3.97 3.69
C ALA A 11 -9.87 -3.87 2.47
N LEU A 12 -8.64 -3.37 2.65
CA LEU A 12 -7.64 -3.29 1.59
C LEU A 12 -7.14 -4.67 1.15
N ALA A 13 -7.10 -5.66 2.04
CA ALA A 13 -6.76 -7.04 1.70
C ALA A 13 -7.89 -7.79 0.98
N VAL A 14 -9.15 -7.53 1.38
CA VAL A 14 -10.33 -8.25 0.88
C VAL A 14 -10.85 -7.64 -0.43
N ALA A 15 -10.78 -6.32 -0.61
CA ALA A 15 -11.32 -5.66 -1.81
C ALA A 15 -10.70 -6.18 -3.13
N PRO A 16 -9.37 -6.37 -3.25
CA PRO A 16 -8.77 -6.98 -4.44
C PRO A 16 -9.23 -8.43 -4.64
N GLY A 17 -9.36 -9.20 -3.55
CA GLY A 17 -9.87 -10.57 -3.58
C GLY A 17 -11.30 -10.64 -4.11
N LEU A 18 -12.20 -9.77 -3.65
CA LEU A 18 -13.57 -9.69 -4.15
C LEU A 18 -13.62 -9.27 -5.63
N LEU A 19 -12.76 -8.34 -6.04
CA LEU A 19 -12.67 -7.93 -7.44
C LEU A 19 -12.15 -9.05 -8.34
N SER A 20 -11.27 -9.93 -7.85
CA SER A 20 -10.76 -11.08 -8.62
C SER A 20 -11.82 -12.17 -8.89
N LEU A 21 -12.91 -12.18 -8.13
CA LEU A 21 -14.04 -13.08 -8.37
C LEU A 21 -14.83 -12.72 -9.63
N ALA A 22 -14.78 -11.45 -10.05
CA ALA A 22 -15.50 -11.00 -11.24
C ALA A 22 -14.89 -11.61 -12.51
N ASP A 23 -15.73 -12.10 -13.41
CA ASP A 23 -15.29 -12.53 -14.74
C ASP A 23 -15.42 -11.37 -15.74
N PRO A 24 -14.31 -10.75 -16.20
CA PRO A 24 -14.39 -9.61 -17.09
C PRO A 24 -15.03 -9.95 -18.44
N SER A 25 -14.96 -11.21 -18.92
CA SER A 25 -15.62 -11.64 -20.16
C SER A 25 -17.15 -11.70 -20.06
N ALA A 26 -17.70 -11.81 -18.85
CA ALA A 26 -19.14 -11.86 -18.61
C ALA A 26 -19.76 -10.47 -18.39
N LEU A 27 -18.95 -9.42 -18.28
CA LEU A 27 -19.43 -8.06 -17.98
C LEU A 27 -19.80 -7.30 -19.26
N SER A 28 -20.95 -6.62 -19.24
CA SER A 28 -21.36 -5.68 -20.30
C SER A 28 -20.51 -4.41 -20.27
N GLY A 29 -20.48 -3.62 -21.35
CA GLY A 29 -19.57 -2.46 -21.47
C GLY A 29 -19.61 -1.48 -20.28
N ARG A 30 -20.78 -1.21 -19.70
CA ARG A 30 -20.91 -0.39 -18.48
C ARG A 30 -20.42 -1.11 -17.22
N GLY A 31 -20.74 -2.39 -17.08
CA GLY A 31 -20.26 -3.22 -15.97
C GLY A 31 -18.74 -3.40 -15.97
N LEU A 32 -18.16 -3.55 -17.16
CA LEU A 32 -16.71 -3.62 -17.36
C LEU A 32 -16.04 -2.28 -17.00
N ALA A 33 -16.62 -1.14 -17.41
CA ALA A 33 -16.09 0.17 -17.03
C ALA A 33 -16.15 0.39 -15.51
N ALA A 34 -17.25 0.01 -14.85
CA ALA A 34 -17.40 0.10 -13.40
C ALA A 34 -16.40 -0.81 -12.67
N TYR A 35 -16.20 -2.04 -13.17
CA TYR A 35 -15.19 -2.96 -12.65
C TYR A 35 -13.77 -2.38 -12.73
N ARG A 36 -13.39 -1.85 -13.91
CA ARG A 36 -12.08 -1.22 -14.11
C ARG A 36 -11.88 -0.02 -13.19
N LEU A 37 -12.92 0.79 -12.99
CA LEU A 37 -12.90 1.91 -12.06
C LEU A 37 -12.71 1.45 -10.63
N GLY A 38 -13.42 0.38 -10.22
CA GLY A 38 -13.24 -0.22 -8.91
C GLY A 38 -11.81 -0.67 -8.66
N VAL A 39 -11.23 -1.43 -9.60
CA VAL A 39 -9.83 -1.89 -9.50
C VAL A 39 -8.85 -0.71 -9.44
N ALA A 40 -8.98 0.27 -10.33
CA ALA A 40 -8.10 1.44 -10.33
C ALA A 40 -8.21 2.25 -9.03
N ALA A 41 -9.44 2.47 -8.54
CA ALA A 41 -9.67 3.19 -7.28
C ALA A 41 -9.07 2.44 -6.08
N THR A 42 -9.25 1.12 -6.00
CA THR A 42 -8.64 0.31 -4.93
C THR A 42 -7.11 0.37 -5.01
N THR A 43 -6.51 0.27 -6.19
CA THR A 43 -5.05 0.39 -6.33
C THR A 43 -4.53 1.76 -5.93
N VAL A 44 -5.16 2.85 -6.38
CA VAL A 44 -4.78 4.22 -5.97
C VAL A 44 -4.85 4.34 -4.45
N ALA A 45 -5.94 3.86 -3.84
CA ALA A 45 -6.11 3.92 -2.39
C ALA A 45 -5.00 3.14 -1.66
N SER A 46 -4.71 1.91 -2.08
CA SER A 46 -3.63 1.09 -1.49
C SER A 46 -2.27 1.78 -1.63
N THR A 47 -1.93 2.30 -2.80
CA THR A 47 -0.65 3.02 -3.01
C THR A 47 -0.56 4.28 -2.17
N VAL A 48 -1.65 5.04 -2.02
CA VAL A 48 -1.66 6.22 -1.15
C VAL A 48 -1.46 5.83 0.32
N VAL A 49 -2.05 4.72 0.77
CA VAL A 49 -1.86 4.19 2.14
C VAL A 49 -0.40 3.81 2.37
N GLU A 50 0.22 3.14 1.40
CA GLU A 50 1.59 2.65 1.52
C GLU A 50 2.62 3.80 1.48
N LEU A 51 2.33 4.86 0.72
CA LEU A 51 3.12 6.11 0.72
C LEU A 51 2.84 7.01 1.94
N ASP A 52 1.86 6.66 2.78
CA ASP A 52 1.56 7.34 4.05
C ASP A 52 2.42 6.82 5.21
N ASP A 53 3.34 5.88 4.92
CA ASP A 53 4.29 5.35 5.89
C ASP A 53 5.12 6.49 6.51
N PRO A 54 5.16 6.61 7.85
CA PRO A 54 5.90 7.65 8.54
C PRO A 54 7.39 7.67 8.18
N ASP A 55 7.98 6.54 7.81
CA ASP A 55 9.41 6.41 7.49
C ASP A 55 9.75 6.97 6.10
N LEU A 56 8.75 7.04 5.22
CA LEU A 56 8.90 7.56 3.85
C LEU A 56 8.84 9.10 3.78
N HIS A 57 8.34 9.78 4.83
CA HIS A 57 8.17 11.23 4.92
C HIS A 57 7.62 11.91 3.64
N ALA A 58 6.83 11.19 2.82
CA ALA A 58 6.38 11.70 1.54
C ALA A 58 5.38 12.86 1.74
N PRO A 59 5.55 14.02 1.07
CA PRO A 59 4.55 15.08 1.12
C PRO A 59 3.18 14.61 0.59
N PRO A 60 2.04 15.13 1.08
CA PRO A 60 0.71 14.70 0.65
C PRO A 60 0.51 14.75 -0.88
N ALA A 61 1.08 15.77 -1.54
CA ALA A 61 1.04 15.89 -3.00
C ALA A 61 1.74 14.73 -3.72
N VAL A 62 2.86 14.23 -3.17
CA VAL A 62 3.62 13.10 -3.73
C VAL A 62 2.85 11.79 -3.53
N ARG A 63 2.18 11.61 -2.39
CA ARG A 63 1.32 10.43 -2.13
C ARG A 63 0.22 10.30 -3.17
N TRP A 64 -0.52 11.39 -3.40
CA TRP A 64 -1.59 11.42 -4.40
C TRP A 64 -1.06 11.32 -5.83
N ALA A 65 0.03 12.01 -6.17
CA ALA A 65 0.65 11.90 -7.49
C ALA A 65 1.13 10.47 -7.78
N GLY A 66 1.77 9.82 -6.80
CA GLY A 66 2.20 8.42 -6.88
C GLY A 66 1.01 7.48 -7.05
N GLY A 67 -0.01 7.61 -6.21
CA GLY A 67 -1.25 6.84 -6.32
C GLY A 67 -1.91 6.98 -7.68
N VAL A 68 -2.09 8.21 -8.18
CA VAL A 68 -2.67 8.49 -9.49
C VAL A 68 -1.80 7.94 -10.62
N ALA A 69 -0.47 8.06 -10.54
CA ALA A 69 0.43 7.50 -11.55
C ALA A 69 0.31 5.98 -11.64
N VAL A 70 0.30 5.29 -10.50
CA VAL A 70 0.10 3.82 -10.45
C VAL A 70 -1.30 3.45 -10.97
N GLY A 71 -2.34 4.17 -10.55
CA GLY A 71 -3.70 3.96 -11.04
C GLY A 71 -3.85 4.16 -12.55
N ALA A 72 -3.22 5.20 -13.11
CA ALA A 72 -3.23 5.47 -14.55
C ALA A 72 -2.45 4.41 -15.34
N LEU A 73 -1.31 3.94 -14.82
CA LEU A 73 -0.54 2.86 -15.42
C LEU A 73 -1.35 1.56 -15.42
N LEU A 74 -2.01 1.23 -14.31
CA LEU A 74 -2.90 0.08 -14.22
C LEU A 74 -4.04 0.19 -15.21
N TRP A 75 -4.73 1.33 -15.26
CA TRP A 75 -5.81 1.59 -16.20
C TRP A 75 -5.38 1.36 -17.66
N ARG A 76 -4.21 1.87 -18.04
CA ARG A 76 -3.64 1.70 -19.38
C ARG A 76 -3.30 0.23 -19.70
N THR A 77 -2.90 -0.54 -18.70
CA THR A 77 -2.50 -1.94 -18.87
C THR A 77 -3.63 -2.95 -18.65
N MET A 78 -4.77 -2.49 -18.10
CA MET A 78 -5.95 -3.28 -17.73
C MET A 78 -6.41 -4.26 -18.82
N PRO A 79 -6.52 -3.89 -20.11
CA PRO A 79 -6.98 -4.84 -21.14
C PRO A 79 -6.00 -5.99 -21.42
N ARG A 80 -4.72 -5.84 -21.04
CA ARG A 80 -3.74 -6.95 -21.10
C ARG A 80 -3.92 -7.87 -19.90
N TRP A 81 -4.09 -7.31 -18.72
CA TRP A 81 -4.33 -8.05 -17.48
C TRP A 81 -5.62 -8.85 -17.54
N GLU A 82 -6.71 -8.28 -18.06
CA GLU A 82 -7.98 -9.00 -18.25
C GLU A 82 -7.83 -10.22 -19.17
N ARG A 83 -7.04 -10.10 -20.25
CA ARG A 83 -6.77 -11.24 -21.15
C ARG A 83 -5.91 -12.30 -20.48
N ALA A 84 -4.91 -11.89 -19.70
CA ALA A 84 -4.08 -12.80 -18.93
C ALA A 84 -4.89 -13.53 -17.85
N ASP A 85 -5.82 -12.83 -17.19
CA ASP A 85 -6.74 -13.39 -16.20
C ASP A 85 -7.64 -14.47 -16.81
N VAL A 86 -8.29 -14.16 -17.93
CA VAL A 86 -9.13 -15.12 -18.65
C VAL A 86 -8.32 -16.33 -19.12
N ALA A 87 -7.13 -16.11 -19.67
CA ALA A 87 -6.25 -17.18 -20.11
C ALA A 87 -5.82 -18.09 -18.94
N LEU A 88 -5.42 -17.51 -17.81
CA LEU A 88 -5.05 -18.23 -16.60
C LEU A 88 -6.22 -19.10 -16.10
N HIS A 89 -7.41 -18.52 -16.00
CA HIS A 89 -8.58 -19.25 -15.49
C HIS A 89 -9.04 -20.35 -16.45
N SER A 90 -8.91 -20.14 -17.76
CA SER A 90 -9.17 -21.17 -18.77
C SER A 90 -8.16 -22.33 -18.69
N TRP A 91 -6.90 -22.03 -18.41
CA TRP A 91 -5.87 -23.04 -18.21
C TRP A 91 -6.11 -23.83 -16.92
N LEU A 92 -6.48 -23.15 -15.81
CA LEU A 92 -6.79 -23.77 -14.54
C LEU A 92 -8.01 -24.69 -14.62
N THR A 93 -9.06 -24.28 -15.33
CA THR A 93 -10.24 -25.14 -15.53
C THR A 93 -9.91 -26.35 -16.41
N ALA A 94 -9.08 -26.16 -17.45
CA ALA A 94 -8.60 -27.27 -18.28
C ALA A 94 -7.75 -28.30 -17.50
N HIS A 95 -7.06 -27.87 -16.43
CA HIS A 95 -6.26 -28.74 -15.56
C HIS A 95 -7.04 -29.24 -14.33
N GLY A 96 -8.36 -29.12 -14.32
CA GLY A 96 -9.21 -29.76 -13.29
C GLY A 96 -9.36 -28.96 -12.01
N VAL A 97 -9.18 -27.63 -12.03
CA VAL A 97 -9.51 -26.74 -10.90
C VAL A 97 -10.90 -26.13 -11.12
N PRO A 98 -11.99 -26.78 -10.67
CA PRO A 98 -13.32 -26.19 -10.73
C PRO A 98 -13.38 -24.97 -9.80
N ARG A 99 -14.07 -23.91 -10.22
CA ARG A 99 -14.17 -22.64 -9.47
C ARG A 99 -12.81 -21.97 -9.23
N SER A 100 -11.91 -22.02 -10.22
CA SER A 100 -10.58 -21.40 -10.20
C SER A 100 -10.56 -19.97 -9.66
N ARG A 101 -11.56 -19.13 -10.02
CA ARG A 101 -11.70 -17.75 -9.51
C ARG A 101 -11.79 -17.68 -7.98
N LEU A 102 -12.55 -18.57 -7.35
CA LEU A 102 -12.69 -18.61 -5.89
C LEU A 102 -11.37 -19.04 -5.24
N VAL A 103 -10.72 -20.06 -5.80
CA VAL A 103 -9.43 -20.55 -5.31
C VAL A 103 -8.36 -19.44 -5.37
N VAL A 104 -8.24 -18.77 -6.51
CA VAL A 104 -7.29 -17.67 -6.70
C VAL A 104 -7.62 -16.50 -5.76
N ALA A 105 -8.90 -16.14 -5.61
CA ALA A 105 -9.31 -15.07 -4.69
C ALA A 105 -8.96 -15.41 -3.24
N THR A 106 -9.23 -16.63 -2.78
CA THR A 106 -8.90 -17.08 -1.42
C THR A 106 -7.39 -17.12 -1.19
N LEU A 107 -6.62 -17.69 -2.14
CA LEU A 107 -5.17 -17.73 -2.04
C LEU A 107 -4.55 -16.33 -2.04
N SER A 108 -5.03 -15.43 -2.89
CA SER A 108 -4.55 -14.06 -2.96
C SER A 108 -4.84 -13.30 -1.67
N THR A 109 -6.06 -13.44 -1.13
CA THR A 109 -6.43 -12.83 0.15
C THR A 109 -5.57 -13.38 1.29
N ALA A 110 -5.37 -14.71 1.33
CA ALA A 110 -4.51 -15.35 2.33
C ALA A 110 -3.06 -14.89 2.23
N ALA A 111 -2.52 -14.74 1.01
CA ALA A 111 -1.16 -14.24 0.78
C ALA A 111 -1.00 -12.79 1.26
N VAL A 112 -1.96 -11.91 0.98
CA VAL A 112 -1.94 -10.51 1.46
C VAL A 112 -2.01 -10.46 2.99
N LEU A 113 -2.89 -11.26 3.60
CA LEU A 113 -2.97 -11.34 5.07
C LEU A 113 -1.68 -11.91 5.69
N ALA A 114 -1.04 -12.89 5.04
CA ALA A 114 0.23 -13.45 5.49
C ALA A 114 1.37 -12.42 5.41
N LEU A 115 1.44 -11.64 4.32
CA LEU A 115 2.38 -10.54 4.16
C LEU A 115 2.17 -9.47 5.22
N ALA A 116 0.93 -9.02 5.43
CA ALA A 116 0.59 -8.04 6.46
C ALA A 116 0.96 -8.53 7.89
N ALA A 117 0.83 -9.84 8.14
CA ALA A 117 1.26 -10.44 9.40
C ALA A 117 2.79 -10.53 9.54
N LEU A 118 3.52 -10.73 8.44
CA LEU A 118 4.98 -10.78 8.40
C LEU A 118 5.61 -9.39 8.58
N GLU A 119 5.07 -8.36 7.95
CA GLU A 119 5.53 -6.97 8.11
C GLU A 119 5.44 -6.50 9.56
N ARG A 120 4.37 -6.88 10.29
CA ARG A 120 4.23 -6.59 11.72
C ARG A 120 5.19 -7.37 12.63
N ARG A 121 5.84 -8.41 12.12
CA ARG A 121 6.82 -9.23 12.88
C ARG A 121 8.26 -8.78 12.67
N ARG A 122 8.54 -7.88 11.72
CA ARG A 122 9.87 -7.28 11.66
C ARG A 122 10.09 -6.50 12.96
N PRO A 123 11.08 -6.87 13.78
CA PRO A 123 11.52 -5.98 14.83
C PRO A 123 12.01 -4.72 14.13
N THR A 124 11.55 -3.57 14.61
CA THR A 124 12.24 -2.31 14.38
C THR A 124 13.63 -2.48 15.01
N ASP A 125 14.59 -3.01 14.24
CA ASP A 125 16.01 -2.99 14.59
C ASP A 125 16.51 -1.58 14.29
N ASP A 126 15.89 -0.60 14.95
CA ASP A 126 16.50 0.70 15.16
C ASP A 126 17.60 0.43 16.19
N GLY A 127 18.76 0.07 15.67
CA GLY A 127 20.02 0.19 16.38
C GLY A 127 20.17 1.65 16.78
N GLN A 128 19.56 2.01 17.90
CA GLN A 128 19.73 3.26 18.60
C GLN A 128 21.22 3.38 18.92
N PRO A 129 21.98 4.30 18.30
CA PRO A 129 23.25 4.68 18.86
C PRO A 129 22.89 5.39 20.16
N ASP A 130 23.30 4.78 21.28
CA ASP A 130 23.26 5.36 22.61
C ASP A 130 23.78 6.81 22.54
N PRO A 131 22.95 7.85 22.77
CA PRO A 131 23.47 9.20 22.89
C PRO A 131 24.13 9.25 24.27
N GLY A 132 25.41 8.90 24.32
CA GLY A 132 26.24 9.10 25.51
C GLY A 132 26.05 10.53 26.03
N PRO A 133 25.98 10.70 27.36
CA PRO A 133 25.80 12.02 27.93
C PRO A 133 27.06 12.85 27.63
N ASP A 134 26.91 14.17 27.74
CA ASP A 134 27.98 15.16 27.80
C ASP A 134 28.33 15.78 26.43
N HIS A 135 27.77 16.97 26.18
CA HIS A 135 28.52 18.22 25.96
C HIS A 135 27.51 19.37 25.77
N GLU A 136 27.13 20.02 26.87
CA GLU A 136 26.73 21.44 26.83
C GLU A 136 28.01 22.28 26.73
N PRO A 137 28.17 23.14 25.72
CA PRO A 137 28.99 24.32 25.86
C PRO A 137 28.08 25.53 26.13
N ASP A 138 28.29 26.11 27.31
CA ASP A 138 27.71 27.34 27.82
C ASP A 138 27.51 28.40 26.74
N SER A 139 26.25 28.77 26.51
CA SER A 139 25.93 30.02 25.83
C SER A 139 26.18 31.16 26.81
N GLU A 140 27.39 31.73 26.75
CA GLU A 140 27.75 32.95 27.46
C GLU A 140 26.66 34.01 27.28
N GLN A 141 26.09 34.39 28.42
CA GLN A 141 25.08 35.41 28.56
C GLN A 141 25.58 36.73 27.98
N VAL A 142 24.83 37.22 26.99
CA VAL A 142 24.72 38.63 26.63
C VAL A 142 24.56 39.46 27.91
N ARG A 143 25.57 40.25 28.24
CA ARG A 143 25.46 41.42 29.13
C ARG A 143 26.43 42.50 28.68
N ASP A 144 25.91 43.43 27.91
CA ASP A 144 26.35 44.83 27.98
C ASP A 144 25.89 45.40 29.33
N PRO A 145 26.69 46.25 30.02
CA PRO A 145 26.57 47.68 29.72
C PRO A 145 27.87 48.50 29.85
N ASP A 146 28.10 49.35 28.83
CA ASP A 146 28.34 50.82 28.85
C ASP A 146 29.58 51.45 29.56
N PRO A 147 29.97 52.70 29.18
CA PRO A 147 31.34 53.08 28.88
C PRO A 147 32.01 53.94 29.96
N VAL A 148 33.35 54.01 29.95
CA VAL A 148 34.09 55.06 30.68
C VAL A 148 35.23 55.62 29.84
N VAL A 149 35.08 56.91 29.55
CA VAL A 149 36.07 57.87 29.07
C VAL A 149 37.11 58.14 30.17
N GLY A 150 38.40 58.16 29.82
CA GLY A 150 39.49 58.60 30.69
C GLY A 150 40.86 58.30 30.10
#